data_AF-A0A9J6RMS9-F1
#
_entry.id   AF-A0A9J6RMS9-F1
#
_cell.length_a   1.000
_cell.length_b   1.000
_cell.length_c   1.000
_cell.angle_alpha   90.00
_cell.angle_beta   90.00
_cell.angle_gamma   90.00
#
_symmetry.space_group_name_H-M   'P 1'
#
loop_
_entity.id
_entity.type
_entity.pdbx_description
1 polymer ?
#
loop_
_entity_poly.entity_id
_entity_poly.type
_entity_poly.pdbx_seq_one_letter_code
_entity_poly.pdbx_strand_id
1 'polypeptide(L)'
;MFSVASVKKVWDRGEHNAFTDLCYFNGFFWLVFREGQAHISDDGRIVILRSRDGESWQWVTELAMANRDLRDPKIVVTPQQELLITAASVHGKAKALVFQSYIYRSRDGLNWSAAKAVGREGDWLWRTRFIDGEGYAVSYSLEQESSTLYKMNADDSYSPYVDPLFSKAQNALGLPNEHDLFSLPNGELCCLLRRDADSASAQLGRSKPPYKNWRWRDLGVHTGGPVALVLSNQTIILAVRLLKPERTSICTLDVEAGKVEELLSLPSQGDSSYAGLVEHEGKLWCSYYSSHEGKTSIYMAELLLAA
;
A
#
# COMPACT_ATOMS: atom_id res chain seq x y z
N MET A 1 -1.32 -20.85 15.68
CA MET A 1 -1.35 -19.45 16.16
C MET A 1 -0.31 -18.68 15.37
N PHE A 2 -0.63 -17.47 14.89
CA PHE A 2 0.38 -16.63 14.22
C PHE A 2 1.47 -16.25 15.22
N SER A 3 2.73 -16.34 14.81
CA SER A 3 3.85 -15.92 15.64
C SER A 3 4.96 -15.30 14.81
N VAL A 4 5.75 -14.44 15.45
CA VAL A 4 6.93 -13.84 14.84
C VAL A 4 8.08 -14.84 14.90
N ALA A 5 8.60 -15.26 13.75
CA ALA A 5 9.81 -16.06 13.65
C ALA A 5 11.06 -15.18 13.76
N SER A 6 11.09 -14.07 13.02
CA SER A 6 12.20 -13.13 13.03
C SER A 6 11.76 -11.72 12.63
N VAL A 7 12.51 -10.72 13.11
CA VAL A 7 12.42 -9.32 12.65
C VAL A 7 13.83 -8.82 12.45
N LYS A 8 14.13 -8.31 11.26
CA LYS A 8 15.45 -7.79 10.90
C LYS A 8 15.32 -6.38 10.33
N LYS A 9 16.15 -5.46 10.78
CA LYS A 9 16.34 -4.18 10.10
C LYS A 9 17.07 -4.44 8.79
N VAL A 10 16.46 -4.03 7.68
CA VAL A 10 17.02 -4.24 6.33
C VAL A 10 17.64 -2.99 5.74
N TRP A 11 17.25 -1.81 6.24
CA TRP A 11 17.77 -0.53 5.75
C TRP A 11 17.61 0.61 6.76
N ASP A 12 18.65 1.42 6.91
CA ASP A 12 18.68 2.63 7.76
C ASP A 12 19.67 3.69 7.24
N ARG A 13 19.97 3.70 5.93
CA ARG A 13 21.00 4.61 5.40
C ARG A 13 20.52 6.05 5.30
N GLY A 14 19.29 6.28 4.81
CA GLY A 14 18.70 7.60 4.73
C GLY A 14 18.32 8.20 6.08
N GLU A 15 18.05 9.50 6.09
CA GLU A 15 17.52 10.23 7.26
C GLU A 15 16.07 9.83 7.54
N HIS A 16 15.26 9.70 6.49
CA HIS A 16 13.91 9.16 6.54
C HIS A 16 13.73 8.01 5.56
N ASN A 17 13.35 6.83 6.06
CA ASN A 17 13.08 5.63 5.27
C ASN A 17 11.68 5.11 5.60
N ALA A 18 10.76 5.11 4.64
CA ALA A 18 9.35 4.81 4.93
C ALA A 18 8.56 4.29 3.73
N PHE A 19 7.29 3.96 3.99
CA PHE A 19 6.28 3.67 2.98
C PHE A 19 6.64 2.45 2.11
N THR A 20 6.86 1.33 2.78
CA THR A 20 7.31 0.10 2.12
C THR A 20 6.21 -0.53 1.27
N ASP A 21 6.64 -1.36 0.33
CA ASP A 21 5.82 -2.43 -0.23
C ASP A 21 6.68 -3.61 -0.70
N LEU A 22 6.08 -4.79 -0.81
CA LEU A 22 6.77 -6.06 -1.01
C LEU A 22 6.02 -6.94 -2.01
N CYS A 23 6.75 -7.57 -2.94
CA CYS A 23 6.23 -8.67 -3.74
C CYS A 23 7.30 -9.77 -3.93
N TYR A 24 6.90 -10.96 -4.37
CA TYR A 24 7.81 -12.02 -4.77
C TYR A 24 7.71 -12.26 -6.27
N PHE A 25 8.85 -12.23 -6.97
CA PHE A 25 8.90 -12.31 -8.42
C PHE A 25 10.24 -12.90 -8.90
N ASN A 26 10.17 -13.90 -9.78
CA ASN A 26 11.33 -14.56 -10.39
C ASN A 26 12.41 -15.02 -9.40
N GLY A 27 11.99 -15.59 -8.26
CA GLY A 27 12.89 -16.17 -7.26
C GLY A 27 13.50 -15.15 -6.29
N PHE A 28 12.92 -13.94 -6.21
CA PHE A 28 13.34 -12.89 -5.29
C PHE A 28 12.12 -12.20 -4.66
N PHE A 29 12.26 -11.85 -3.39
CA PHE A 29 11.53 -10.74 -2.79
C PHE A 29 12.03 -9.43 -3.39
N TRP A 30 11.10 -8.55 -3.75
CA TRP A 30 11.35 -7.19 -4.21
C TRP A 30 10.72 -6.22 -3.23
N LEU A 31 11.55 -5.39 -2.60
CA LEU A 31 11.17 -4.41 -1.59
C LEU A 31 11.37 -3.01 -2.16
N VAL A 32 10.32 -2.21 -2.11
CA VAL A 32 10.36 -0.80 -2.49
C VAL A 32 10.01 0.06 -1.29
N PHE A 33 10.64 1.22 -1.16
CA PHE A 33 10.33 2.20 -0.12
C PHE A 33 10.80 3.59 -0.54
N ARG A 34 10.26 4.62 0.12
CA ARG A 34 10.73 5.99 -0.02
C ARG A 34 11.93 6.24 0.90
N GLU A 35 12.96 6.86 0.36
CA GLU A 35 14.04 7.49 1.13
C GLU A 35 14.05 9.01 0.87
N GLY A 36 14.24 9.83 1.90
CA GLY A 36 14.36 11.28 1.81
C GLY A 36 14.90 11.92 3.09
N GLN A 37 14.97 13.25 3.15
CA GLN A 37 15.47 13.97 4.33
C GLN A 37 14.51 13.96 5.53
N ALA A 38 13.20 13.89 5.29
CA ALA A 38 12.18 13.93 6.34
C ALA A 38 10.89 13.22 5.89
N HIS A 39 9.93 13.08 6.81
CA HIS A 39 8.61 12.54 6.48
C HIS A 39 7.92 13.32 5.36
N ILE A 40 8.10 14.64 5.33
CA ILE A 40 7.71 15.53 4.22
C ILE A 40 8.96 16.32 3.83
N SER A 41 9.43 16.11 2.60
CA SER A 41 10.60 16.80 2.02
C SER A 41 10.39 16.94 0.51
N ASP A 42 11.32 17.57 -0.21
CA ASP A 42 11.28 17.77 -1.67
C ASP A 42 12.20 16.82 -2.46
N ASP A 43 12.89 15.92 -1.75
CA ASP A 43 14.00 15.10 -2.25
C ASP A 43 13.71 13.58 -2.25
N GLY A 44 12.46 13.17 -2.03
CA GLY A 44 12.14 11.76 -1.91
C GLY A 44 12.38 10.97 -3.20
N ARG A 45 13.01 9.81 -3.03
CA ARG A 45 13.28 8.82 -4.07
C ARG A 45 12.76 7.45 -3.66
N ILE A 46 12.47 6.61 -4.64
CA ILE A 46 12.10 5.21 -4.39
C ILE A 46 13.38 4.36 -4.45
N VAL A 47 13.72 3.70 -3.36
CA VAL A 47 14.79 2.70 -3.32
C VAL A 47 14.22 1.32 -3.62
N ILE A 48 14.93 0.55 -4.44
CA ILE A 48 14.55 -0.82 -4.81
C ILE A 48 15.63 -1.78 -4.32
N LEU A 49 15.23 -2.70 -3.45
CA LEU A 49 16.06 -3.80 -2.97
C LEU A 49 15.48 -5.13 -3.45
N ARG A 50 16.33 -6.16 -3.51
CA ARG A 50 15.89 -7.54 -3.68
C ARG A 50 16.60 -8.50 -2.74
N SER A 51 15.96 -9.62 -2.45
CA SER A 51 16.51 -10.70 -1.62
C SER A 51 15.99 -12.05 -2.08
N ARG A 52 16.80 -13.11 -1.98
CA ARG A 52 16.33 -14.49 -2.24
C ARG A 52 15.70 -15.15 -1.03
N ASP A 53 16.15 -14.77 0.16
CA ASP A 53 15.86 -15.42 1.43
C ASP A 53 15.08 -14.52 2.41
N GLY A 54 14.85 -13.25 2.05
CA GLY A 54 14.24 -12.26 2.93
C GLY A 54 15.18 -11.74 4.01
N GLU A 55 16.43 -12.22 4.06
CA GLU A 55 17.42 -11.88 5.09
C GLU A 55 18.57 -11.04 4.52
N SER A 56 19.13 -11.47 3.39
CA SER A 56 20.26 -10.83 2.73
C SER A 56 19.74 -9.95 1.60
N TRP A 57 19.86 -8.63 1.77
CA TRP A 57 19.29 -7.65 0.84
C TRP A 57 20.35 -7.00 -0.04
N GLN A 58 20.11 -7.03 -1.34
CA GLN A 58 20.93 -6.37 -2.35
C GLN A 58 20.22 -5.09 -2.81
N TRP A 59 20.94 -3.96 -2.78
CA TRP A 59 20.49 -2.75 -3.48
C TRP A 59 20.53 -2.97 -5.00
N VAL A 60 19.44 -2.61 -5.68
CA VAL A 60 19.30 -2.78 -7.13
C VAL A 60 19.44 -1.44 -7.85
N THR A 61 18.55 -0.51 -7.52
CA THR A 61 18.52 0.83 -8.14
C THR A 61 17.67 1.78 -7.28
N GLU A 62 17.62 3.05 -7.66
CA GLU A 62 16.63 4.01 -7.22
C GLU A 62 15.85 4.62 -8.40
N LEU A 63 14.63 5.07 -8.14
CA LEU A 63 13.83 5.90 -9.05
C LEU A 63 13.69 7.28 -8.42
N ALA A 64 14.08 8.31 -9.16
CA ALA A 64 14.04 9.69 -8.71
C ALA A 64 13.54 10.61 -9.82
N MET A 65 12.98 11.75 -9.44
CA MET A 65 12.54 12.80 -10.36
C MET A 65 13.13 14.14 -9.93
N ALA A 66 13.73 14.87 -10.87
CA ALA A 66 14.34 16.16 -10.55
C ALA A 66 13.29 17.15 -10.00
N ASN A 67 13.59 17.75 -8.85
CA ASN A 67 12.75 18.73 -8.16
C ASN A 67 11.35 18.22 -7.77
N ARG A 68 11.22 16.93 -7.47
CA ARG A 68 9.95 16.31 -7.05
C ARG A 68 10.19 15.27 -5.95
N ASP A 69 9.34 15.27 -4.94
CA ASP A 69 9.30 14.25 -3.90
C ASP A 69 8.50 13.04 -4.41
N LEU A 70 9.17 11.95 -4.75
CA LEU A 70 8.53 10.70 -5.15
C LEU A 70 8.23 9.85 -3.92
N ARG A 71 6.97 9.44 -3.77
CA ARG A 71 6.43 8.90 -2.52
C ARG A 71 5.57 7.66 -2.71
N ASP A 72 5.41 6.94 -1.60
CA ASP A 72 4.46 5.85 -1.41
C ASP A 72 4.48 4.80 -2.52
N PRO A 73 5.65 4.22 -2.85
CA PRO A 73 5.75 3.19 -3.87
C PRO A 73 4.93 1.97 -3.47
N LYS A 74 4.14 1.45 -4.41
CA LYS A 74 3.47 0.15 -4.32
C LYS A 74 3.88 -0.72 -5.49
N ILE A 75 4.34 -1.92 -5.21
CA ILE A 75 4.84 -2.88 -6.20
C ILE A 75 3.88 -4.06 -6.34
N VAL A 76 3.63 -4.47 -7.58
CA VAL A 76 2.78 -5.63 -7.88
C VAL A 76 3.33 -6.38 -9.09
N VAL A 77 3.11 -7.70 -9.11
CA VAL A 77 3.37 -8.54 -10.28
C VAL A 77 2.14 -8.48 -11.18
N THR A 78 2.33 -8.08 -12.44
CA THR A 78 1.28 -8.00 -13.45
C THR A 78 0.92 -9.39 -14.02
N PRO A 79 -0.25 -9.55 -14.65
CA PRO A 79 -0.61 -10.80 -15.32
C PRO A 79 0.36 -11.20 -16.43
N GLN A 80 1.10 -10.23 -16.99
CA GLN A 80 2.14 -10.45 -18.00
C GLN A 80 3.49 -10.88 -17.41
N GLN A 81 3.57 -11.18 -16.11
CA GLN A 81 4.81 -11.54 -15.42
C GLN A 81 5.87 -10.43 -15.51
N GLU A 82 5.44 -9.19 -15.31
CA GLU A 82 6.31 -8.02 -15.17
C GLU A 82 6.05 -7.36 -13.80
N LEU A 83 7.03 -6.65 -13.26
CA LEU A 83 6.85 -5.77 -12.11
C LEU A 83 6.24 -4.43 -12.55
N LEU A 84 5.28 -3.95 -11.78
CA LEU A 84 4.70 -2.62 -11.89
C LEU A 84 4.84 -1.91 -10.54
N ILE A 85 5.44 -0.72 -10.55
CA ILE A 85 5.43 0.20 -9.40
C ILE A 85 4.42 1.32 -9.68
N THR A 86 3.53 1.60 -8.74
CA THR A 86 2.73 2.83 -8.67
C THR A 86 3.31 3.74 -7.58
N ALA A 87 3.46 5.03 -7.85
CA ALA A 87 3.95 6.01 -6.88
C ALA A 87 3.38 7.40 -7.20
N ALA A 88 3.45 8.34 -6.27
CA ALA A 88 3.06 9.73 -6.53
C ALA A 88 4.24 10.69 -6.39
N SER A 89 4.26 11.72 -7.22
CA SER A 89 5.15 12.86 -7.05
C SER A 89 4.41 14.01 -6.39
N VAL A 90 5.04 14.63 -5.40
CA VAL A 90 4.61 15.90 -4.80
C VAL A 90 5.64 16.97 -5.17
N HIS A 91 5.16 18.12 -5.63
CA HIS A 91 6.02 19.26 -5.94
C HIS A 91 5.27 20.58 -5.79
N GLY A 92 6.00 21.69 -5.83
CA GLY A 92 5.44 23.02 -5.59
C GLY A 92 5.67 23.50 -4.15
N LYS A 93 5.07 24.66 -3.81
CA LYS A 93 5.20 25.26 -2.48
C LYS A 93 4.05 24.81 -1.59
N ALA A 94 4.20 24.87 -0.26
CA ALA A 94 3.21 24.37 0.70
C ALA A 94 1.75 24.85 0.48
N LYS A 95 1.51 26.00 -0.17
CA LYS A 95 0.17 26.52 -0.49
C LYS A 95 -0.35 26.16 -1.90
N ALA A 96 0.47 25.49 -2.70
CA ALA A 96 0.21 25.13 -4.09
C ALA A 96 0.98 23.83 -4.42
N LEU A 97 0.75 22.80 -3.62
CA LEU A 97 1.30 21.48 -3.88
C LEU A 97 0.53 20.87 -5.05
N VAL A 98 1.28 20.30 -6.00
CA VAL A 98 0.75 19.61 -7.15
C VAL A 98 1.10 18.13 -7.01
N PHE A 99 0.06 17.29 -7.07
CA PHE A 99 0.15 15.85 -6.97
C PHE A 99 -0.02 15.23 -8.36
N GLN A 100 0.84 14.28 -8.70
CA GLN A 100 0.70 13.48 -9.92
C GLN A 100 1.14 12.06 -9.65
N SER A 101 0.31 11.09 -10.01
CA SER A 101 0.65 9.68 -9.91
C SER A 101 1.42 9.20 -11.14
N TYR A 102 2.32 8.25 -10.95
CA TYR A 102 3.17 7.65 -11.96
C TYR A 102 3.20 6.13 -11.84
N ILE A 103 3.46 5.48 -12.95
CA ILE A 103 3.84 4.07 -12.99
C ILE A 103 5.23 3.87 -13.61
N TYR A 104 5.85 2.76 -13.22
CA TYR A 104 7.11 2.25 -13.75
C TYR A 104 6.97 0.75 -13.99
N ARG A 105 7.42 0.24 -15.14
CA ARG A 105 7.41 -1.19 -15.47
C ARG A 105 8.81 -1.76 -15.53
N SER A 106 8.94 -3.03 -15.19
CA SER A 106 10.17 -3.79 -15.39
C SER A 106 9.90 -5.27 -15.63
N ARG A 107 10.58 -5.87 -16.59
CA ARG A 107 10.50 -7.31 -16.88
C ARG A 107 11.38 -8.17 -15.97
N ASP A 108 12.43 -7.57 -15.42
CA ASP A 108 13.50 -8.26 -14.68
C ASP A 108 13.79 -7.63 -13.31
N GLY A 109 13.16 -6.49 -13.00
CA GLY A 109 13.40 -5.66 -11.82
C GLY A 109 14.72 -4.91 -11.84
N LEU A 110 15.51 -5.03 -12.90
CA LEU A 110 16.81 -4.36 -13.08
C LEU A 110 16.69 -3.16 -14.02
N ASN A 111 15.94 -3.33 -15.11
CA ASN A 111 15.72 -2.31 -16.12
C ASN A 111 14.29 -1.78 -15.99
N TRP A 112 14.16 -0.51 -15.64
CA TRP A 112 12.87 0.14 -15.42
C TRP A 112 12.53 1.10 -16.55
N SER A 113 11.25 1.19 -16.90
CA SER A 113 10.76 2.19 -17.85
C SER A 113 10.96 3.61 -17.31
N ALA A 114 10.89 4.59 -18.20
CA ALA A 114 10.66 5.97 -17.79
C ALA A 114 9.33 6.10 -17.02
N ALA A 115 9.23 7.12 -16.16
CA ALA A 115 8.01 7.43 -15.43
C ALA A 115 6.87 7.75 -16.41
N LYS A 116 5.73 7.08 -16.29
CA LYS A 116 4.51 7.41 -17.03
C LYS A 116 3.49 8.02 -16.09
N ALA A 117 3.10 9.27 -16.33
CA ALA A 117 2.03 9.93 -15.56
C ALA A 117 0.69 9.23 -15.80
N VAL A 118 -0.08 9.01 -14.74
CA VAL A 118 -1.37 8.30 -14.76
C VAL A 118 -2.37 8.94 -13.81
N GLY A 119 -3.66 8.72 -14.07
CA GLY A 119 -4.74 9.36 -13.32
C GLY A 119 -4.86 10.85 -13.63
N ARG A 120 -5.84 11.51 -13.02
CA ARG A 120 -5.97 12.97 -13.08
C ARG A 120 -4.88 13.63 -12.26
N GLU A 121 -4.45 14.83 -12.66
CA GLU A 121 -3.62 15.67 -11.78
C GLU A 121 -4.41 15.98 -10.50
N GLY A 122 -3.75 15.95 -9.35
CA GLY A 122 -4.37 16.08 -8.03
C GLY A 122 -4.85 14.76 -7.41
N ASP A 123 -5.01 13.70 -8.22
CA ASP A 123 -5.38 12.38 -7.73
C ASP A 123 -4.13 11.56 -7.37
N TRP A 124 -4.08 11.12 -6.12
CA TRP A 124 -3.05 10.20 -5.64
C TRP A 124 -3.54 8.76 -5.77
N LEU A 125 -3.20 8.10 -6.88
CA LEU A 125 -3.47 6.67 -7.08
C LEU A 125 -2.58 5.88 -6.12
N TRP A 126 -3.21 5.25 -5.15
CA TRP A 126 -2.48 4.73 -4.01
C TRP A 126 -1.81 3.38 -4.31
N ARG A 127 -2.54 2.41 -4.87
CA ARG A 127 -2.03 1.05 -5.14
C ARG A 127 -2.76 0.44 -6.33
N THR A 128 -2.02 -0.22 -7.21
CA THR A 128 -2.60 -1.06 -8.26
C THR A 128 -2.75 -2.50 -7.80
N ARG A 129 -3.93 -3.08 -8.04
CA ARG A 129 -4.25 -4.49 -7.84
C ARG A 129 -4.81 -5.07 -9.12
N PHE A 130 -4.39 -6.28 -9.49
CA PHE A 130 -4.95 -7.00 -10.63
C PHE A 130 -6.03 -7.96 -10.13
N ILE A 131 -7.26 -7.79 -10.62
CA ILE A 131 -8.44 -8.58 -10.28
C ILE A 131 -8.94 -9.19 -11.59
N ASP A 132 -8.97 -10.53 -11.67
CA ASP A 132 -9.33 -11.27 -12.88
C ASP A 132 -8.58 -10.81 -14.15
N GLY A 133 -7.30 -10.46 -13.99
CA GLY A 133 -6.43 -9.99 -15.07
C GLY A 133 -6.56 -8.49 -15.41
N GLU A 134 -7.49 -7.77 -14.79
CA GLU A 134 -7.69 -6.34 -15.01
C GLU A 134 -7.08 -5.50 -13.87
N GLY A 135 -6.39 -4.42 -14.20
CA GLY A 135 -5.78 -3.52 -13.22
C GLY A 135 -6.80 -2.52 -12.66
N TYR A 136 -6.84 -2.40 -11.34
CA TYR A 136 -7.65 -1.42 -10.61
C TYR A 136 -6.78 -0.68 -9.58
N ALA A 137 -7.09 0.59 -9.36
CA ALA A 137 -6.47 1.39 -8.31
C ALA A 137 -7.50 2.38 -7.76
N VAL A 138 -7.53 2.60 -6.45
CA VAL A 138 -8.29 3.73 -5.88
C VAL A 138 -7.37 4.93 -5.69
N SER A 139 -7.84 6.11 -6.06
CA SER A 139 -7.18 7.37 -5.72
C SER A 139 -7.81 8.02 -4.50
N TYR A 140 -7.12 8.99 -3.94
CA TYR A 140 -7.76 10.04 -3.14
C TYR A 140 -7.36 11.42 -3.64
N SER A 141 -8.27 12.37 -3.43
CA SER A 141 -8.08 13.79 -3.69
C SER A 141 -8.36 14.58 -2.42
N LEU A 142 -7.34 15.30 -1.94
CA LEU A 142 -7.48 16.18 -0.77
C LEU A 142 -8.35 17.40 -1.07
N GLU A 143 -8.29 17.91 -2.30
CA GLU A 143 -9.08 19.06 -2.74
C GLU A 143 -10.57 18.72 -2.84
N GLN A 144 -10.88 17.53 -3.38
CA GLN A 144 -12.26 17.10 -3.58
C GLN A 144 -12.85 16.36 -2.36
N GLU A 145 -12.03 16.02 -1.36
CA GLU A 145 -12.37 15.13 -0.24
C GLU A 145 -13.09 13.85 -0.70
N SER A 146 -12.56 13.22 -1.74
CA SER A 146 -13.15 12.06 -2.39
C SER A 146 -12.09 11.03 -2.79
N SER A 147 -12.56 9.79 -2.98
CA SER A 147 -11.81 8.72 -3.62
C SER A 147 -12.46 8.32 -4.93
N THR A 148 -11.66 7.89 -5.90
CA THR A 148 -12.13 7.41 -7.21
C THR A 148 -11.56 6.03 -7.48
N LEU A 149 -12.39 5.07 -7.90
CA LEU A 149 -11.91 3.80 -8.43
C LEU A 149 -11.51 4.03 -9.88
N TYR A 150 -10.26 3.79 -10.23
CA TYR A 150 -9.74 3.77 -11.58
C TYR A 150 -9.61 2.34 -12.11
N LYS A 151 -9.76 2.21 -13.43
CA LYS A 151 -9.44 1.00 -14.18
C LYS A 151 -8.28 1.27 -15.13
N MET A 152 -7.32 0.37 -15.14
CA MET A 152 -6.15 0.41 -16.01
C MET A 152 -6.54 0.00 -17.43
N ASN A 153 -6.11 0.78 -18.41
CA ASN A 153 -6.32 0.56 -19.84
C ASN A 153 -5.17 -0.27 -20.42
N ALA A 154 -5.37 -0.79 -21.64
CA ALA A 154 -4.37 -1.61 -22.33
C ALA A 154 -3.06 -0.87 -22.63
N ASP A 155 -3.09 0.46 -22.70
CA ASP A 155 -1.90 1.29 -22.90
C ASP A 155 -1.21 1.67 -21.58
N ASP A 156 -1.63 1.12 -20.44
CA ASP A 156 -1.21 1.49 -19.07
C ASP A 156 -1.69 2.86 -18.56
N SER A 157 -2.57 3.56 -19.28
CA SER A 157 -3.29 4.72 -18.70
C SER A 157 -4.37 4.24 -17.72
N TYR A 158 -4.90 5.16 -16.90
CA TYR A 158 -5.97 4.86 -15.96
C TYR A 158 -7.17 5.76 -16.23
N SER A 159 -8.35 5.16 -16.39
CA SER A 159 -9.61 5.89 -16.56
C SER A 159 -10.47 5.78 -15.30
N PRO A 160 -11.10 6.87 -14.84
CA PRO A 160 -12.08 6.83 -13.77
C PRO A 160 -13.18 5.80 -14.09
N TYR A 161 -13.43 4.90 -13.16
CA TYR A 161 -14.37 3.80 -13.29
C TYR A 161 -15.59 3.97 -12.38
N VAL A 162 -15.38 4.38 -11.12
CA VAL A 162 -16.44 4.84 -10.20
C VAL A 162 -15.96 6.12 -9.54
N ASP A 163 -16.69 7.21 -9.78
CA ASP A 163 -16.29 8.57 -9.42
C ASP A 163 -17.49 9.40 -8.92
N PRO A 164 -17.54 9.76 -7.63
CA PRO A 164 -16.66 9.28 -6.58
C PRO A 164 -17.01 7.84 -6.18
N LEU A 165 -16.01 7.08 -5.74
CA LEU A 165 -16.14 5.79 -5.07
C LEU A 165 -16.60 5.97 -3.61
N PHE A 166 -16.04 6.98 -2.93
CA PHE A 166 -16.38 7.37 -1.57
C PHE A 166 -16.17 8.88 -1.43
N SER A 167 -17.11 9.59 -0.80
CA SER A 167 -16.96 11.02 -0.51
C SER A 167 -17.84 11.45 0.65
N LYS A 168 -17.54 12.63 1.23
CA LYS A 168 -18.40 13.24 2.25
C LYS A 168 -19.83 13.44 1.76
N ALA A 169 -20.01 13.87 0.52
CA ALA A 169 -21.32 14.13 -0.07
C ALA A 169 -22.16 12.84 -0.24
N GLN A 170 -21.53 11.72 -0.59
CA GLN A 170 -22.24 10.45 -0.79
C GLN A 170 -22.36 9.59 0.46
N ASN A 171 -21.38 9.65 1.37
CA ASN A 171 -21.24 8.72 2.48
C ASN A 171 -21.39 9.40 3.86
N ALA A 172 -21.57 10.72 3.90
CA ALA A 172 -21.60 11.53 5.12
C ALA A 172 -20.31 11.44 5.98
N LEU A 173 -19.22 10.96 5.39
CA LEU A 173 -17.94 10.72 6.05
C LEU A 173 -16.81 11.34 5.21
N GLY A 174 -15.99 12.19 5.84
CA GLY A 174 -14.98 13.00 5.15
C GLY A 174 -13.60 12.36 5.07
N LEU A 175 -12.72 13.07 4.36
CA LEU A 175 -11.29 12.78 4.18
C LEU A 175 -10.96 11.29 3.94
N PRO A 176 -11.56 10.64 2.92
CA PRO A 176 -11.07 9.34 2.47
C PRO A 176 -9.68 9.47 1.86
N ASN A 177 -8.80 8.49 2.10
CA ASN A 177 -7.40 8.56 1.66
C ASN A 177 -6.87 7.20 1.15
N GLU A 178 -5.89 6.64 1.82
CA GLU A 178 -5.19 5.39 1.53
C GLU A 178 -6.12 4.18 1.59
N HIS A 179 -5.83 3.16 0.80
CA HIS A 179 -6.69 1.98 0.72
C HIS A 179 -5.91 0.70 0.40
N ASP A 180 -6.61 -0.43 0.39
CA ASP A 180 -6.20 -1.57 -0.41
C ASP A 180 -7.42 -2.29 -0.99
N LEU A 181 -7.25 -2.88 -2.17
CA LEU A 181 -8.25 -3.71 -2.84
C LEU A 181 -7.87 -5.19 -2.73
N PHE A 182 -8.86 -6.03 -2.47
CA PHE A 182 -8.68 -7.49 -2.47
C PHE A 182 -9.96 -8.20 -2.90
N SER A 183 -9.83 -9.30 -3.63
CA SER A 183 -10.97 -10.10 -4.09
C SER A 183 -11.27 -11.24 -3.13
N LEU A 184 -12.54 -11.48 -2.89
CA LEU A 184 -13.02 -12.68 -2.19
C LEU A 184 -13.18 -13.85 -3.17
N PRO A 185 -13.18 -15.11 -2.69
CA PRO A 185 -13.39 -16.30 -3.54
C PRO A 185 -14.71 -16.29 -4.33
N ASN A 186 -15.71 -15.54 -3.87
CA ASN A 186 -17.00 -15.39 -4.54
C ASN A 186 -17.00 -14.32 -5.66
N GLY A 187 -15.84 -13.74 -6.00
CA GLY A 187 -15.66 -12.71 -7.02
C GLY A 187 -16.01 -11.28 -6.58
N GLU A 188 -16.45 -11.09 -5.33
CA GLU A 188 -16.68 -9.76 -4.78
C GLU A 188 -15.35 -9.03 -4.54
N LEU A 189 -15.30 -7.75 -4.91
CA LEU A 189 -14.17 -6.88 -4.65
C LEU A 189 -14.41 -6.10 -3.35
N CYS A 190 -13.42 -6.14 -2.46
CA CYS A 190 -13.40 -5.38 -1.24
C CYS A 190 -12.41 -4.20 -1.33
N CYS A 191 -12.73 -3.12 -0.62
CA CYS A 191 -11.86 -1.97 -0.43
C CYS A 191 -11.74 -1.66 1.06
N LEU A 192 -10.55 -1.83 1.63
CA LEU A 192 -10.24 -1.35 2.97
C LEU A 192 -9.77 0.10 2.86
N LEU A 193 -10.59 1.05 3.28
CA LEU A 193 -10.38 2.48 3.09
C LEU A 193 -10.07 3.15 4.43
N ARG A 194 -8.91 3.81 4.52
CA ARG A 194 -8.58 4.71 5.63
C ARG A 194 -9.29 6.06 5.42
N ARG A 195 -9.55 6.74 6.54
CA ARG A 195 -10.01 8.13 6.58
C ARG A 195 -9.32 8.90 7.69
N ASP A 196 -9.24 10.23 7.55
CA ASP A 196 -8.63 11.13 8.55
C ASP A 196 -9.61 12.14 9.19
N ALA A 197 -10.92 12.00 8.96
CA ALA A 197 -11.96 12.86 9.54
C ALA A 197 -12.98 12.08 10.39
N ASP A 198 -13.80 12.83 11.13
CA ASP A 198 -14.90 12.32 11.94
C ASP A 198 -14.40 11.37 13.05
N SER A 199 -14.85 10.11 13.06
CA SER A 199 -14.31 9.05 13.90
C SER A 199 -12.92 8.56 13.47
N ALA A 200 -12.47 8.90 12.25
CA ALA A 200 -11.32 8.34 11.54
C ALA A 200 -11.36 6.79 11.43
N SER A 201 -12.55 6.19 11.61
CA SER A 201 -12.71 4.75 11.48
C SER A 201 -12.66 4.32 10.02
N ALA A 202 -11.88 3.27 9.78
CA ALA A 202 -11.72 2.64 8.49
C ALA A 202 -13.06 2.11 7.97
N GLN A 203 -13.23 2.16 6.67
CA GLN A 203 -14.44 1.71 5.98
C GLN A 203 -14.12 0.48 5.14
N LEU A 204 -15.00 -0.51 5.15
CA LEU A 204 -14.96 -1.67 4.27
C LEU A 204 -16.01 -1.50 3.18
N GLY A 205 -15.54 -1.22 1.97
CA GLY A 205 -16.34 -1.20 0.76
C GLY A 205 -16.43 -2.61 0.16
N ARG A 206 -17.60 -2.98 -0.35
CA ARG A 206 -17.84 -4.25 -1.04
C ARG A 206 -18.63 -4.02 -2.32
N SER A 207 -18.23 -4.66 -3.41
CA SER A 207 -18.95 -4.62 -4.67
C SER A 207 -18.83 -5.92 -5.44
N LYS A 208 -19.95 -6.43 -5.93
CA LYS A 208 -19.97 -7.54 -6.88
C LYS A 208 -19.62 -7.05 -8.29
N PRO A 209 -19.13 -7.91 -9.19
CA PRO A 209 -18.98 -7.57 -10.60
C PRO A 209 -20.29 -6.95 -11.15
N PRO A 210 -20.22 -5.88 -11.98
CA PRO A 210 -19.03 -5.28 -12.58
C PRO A 210 -18.39 -4.16 -11.72
N TYR A 211 -18.46 -4.24 -10.39
CA TYR A 211 -17.81 -3.33 -9.43
C TYR A 211 -18.28 -1.86 -9.50
N LYS A 212 -19.52 -1.64 -9.91
CA LYS A 212 -20.12 -0.30 -10.05
C LYS A 212 -20.90 0.16 -8.82
N ASN A 213 -21.39 -0.79 -8.01
CA ASN A 213 -22.28 -0.50 -6.90
C ASN A 213 -21.63 -0.94 -5.60
N TRP A 214 -21.24 0.01 -4.77
CA TRP A 214 -20.48 -0.23 -3.55
C TRP A 214 -21.34 -0.09 -2.31
N ARG A 215 -21.18 -1.02 -1.38
CA ARG A 215 -21.76 -0.95 -0.04
C ARG A 215 -20.64 -0.77 0.96
N TRP A 216 -20.84 0.15 1.90
CA TRP A 216 -19.83 0.52 2.87
C TRP A 216 -20.26 0.13 4.28
N ARG A 217 -19.30 -0.35 5.06
CA ARG A 217 -19.46 -0.64 6.48
C ARG A 217 -18.33 0.00 7.26
N ASP A 218 -18.67 0.65 8.36
CA ASP A 218 -17.71 1.14 9.33
C ASP A 218 -17.11 -0.04 10.13
N LEU A 219 -15.79 -0.12 10.20
CA LEU A 219 -15.07 -1.16 10.94
C LEU A 219 -14.83 -0.79 12.42
N GLY A 220 -15.15 0.43 12.83
CA GLY A 220 -15.02 0.91 14.20
C GLY A 220 -13.58 1.08 14.69
N VAL A 221 -12.58 0.87 13.82
CA VAL A 221 -11.15 0.96 14.13
C VAL A 221 -10.46 1.98 13.24
N HIS A 222 -9.59 2.80 13.83
CA HIS A 222 -8.75 3.74 13.08
C HIS A 222 -7.47 3.02 12.67
N THR A 223 -7.25 2.90 11.35
CA THR A 223 -6.09 2.22 10.77
C THR A 223 -5.31 3.12 9.82
N GLY A 224 -3.99 3.18 9.95
CA GLY A 224 -3.09 3.84 8.99
C GLY A 224 -2.42 2.87 8.01
N GLY A 225 -2.07 3.32 6.79
CA GLY A 225 -1.26 2.58 5.82
C GLY A 225 -1.74 1.14 5.54
N PRO A 226 -3.03 0.91 5.24
CA PRO A 226 -3.58 -0.43 5.14
C PRO A 226 -2.99 -1.21 3.95
N VAL A 227 -2.71 -2.50 4.19
CA VAL A 227 -2.52 -3.52 3.16
C VAL A 227 -3.28 -4.78 3.57
N ALA A 228 -3.91 -5.43 2.60
CA ALA A 228 -4.64 -6.67 2.77
C ALA A 228 -4.01 -7.77 1.90
N LEU A 229 -3.99 -8.99 2.43
CA LEU A 229 -3.57 -10.20 1.73
C LEU A 229 -4.58 -11.32 2.04
N VAL A 230 -5.12 -11.93 1.00
CA VAL A 230 -5.90 -13.17 1.11
C VAL A 230 -4.90 -14.33 1.01
N LEU A 231 -4.72 -15.07 2.09
CA LEU A 231 -3.81 -16.21 2.14
C LEU A 231 -4.37 -17.40 1.34
N SER A 232 -3.51 -18.37 1.05
CA SER A 232 -3.84 -19.62 0.37
C SER A 232 -4.97 -20.41 1.07
N ASN A 233 -5.06 -20.30 2.39
CA ASN A 233 -6.14 -20.89 3.21
C ASN A 233 -7.41 -20.03 3.29
N GLN A 234 -7.52 -18.96 2.49
CA GLN A 234 -8.62 -17.99 2.43
C GLN A 234 -8.75 -17.07 3.67
N THR A 235 -7.80 -17.13 4.61
CA THR A 235 -7.75 -16.16 5.71
C THR A 235 -7.34 -14.80 5.17
N ILE A 236 -8.06 -13.75 5.58
CA ILE A 236 -7.73 -12.37 5.21
C ILE A 236 -6.85 -11.78 6.30
N ILE A 237 -5.62 -11.45 5.93
CA ILE A 237 -4.68 -10.77 6.80
C ILE A 237 -4.56 -9.32 6.39
N LEU A 238 -4.55 -8.44 7.40
CA LEU A 238 -4.26 -7.04 7.25
C LEU A 238 -2.93 -6.72 7.95
N ALA A 239 -2.15 -5.81 7.38
CA ALA A 239 -1.14 -5.08 8.11
C ALA A 239 -1.50 -3.60 8.12
N VAL A 240 -1.59 -3.03 9.32
CA VAL A 240 -2.09 -1.66 9.55
C VAL A 240 -1.32 -0.99 10.67
N ARG A 241 -1.34 0.34 10.71
CA ARG A 241 -1.04 1.09 11.92
C ARG A 241 -2.32 1.13 12.75
N LEU A 242 -2.33 0.54 13.94
CA LEU A 242 -3.35 0.86 14.93
C LEU A 242 -2.91 2.12 15.65
N LEU A 243 -3.84 3.05 15.93
CA LEU A 243 -3.51 4.37 16.51
C LEU A 243 -3.76 4.45 18.02
N LYS A 244 -4.36 3.42 18.62
CA LYS A 244 -4.72 3.39 20.06
C LYS A 244 -4.42 2.00 20.68
N PRO A 245 -3.29 1.82 21.37
CA PRO A 245 -2.06 2.61 21.25
C PRO A 245 -1.46 2.56 19.83
N GLU A 246 -0.54 3.47 19.52
CA GLU A 246 0.11 3.49 18.21
C GLU A 246 1.07 2.31 18.02
N ARG A 247 0.88 1.49 16.99
CA ARG A 247 1.78 0.37 16.60
C ARG A 247 1.46 -0.16 15.21
N THR A 248 2.43 -0.82 14.58
CA THR A 248 2.21 -1.66 13.40
C THR A 248 1.71 -3.04 13.85
N SER A 249 0.57 -3.47 13.30
CA SER A 249 -0.11 -4.69 13.72
C SER A 249 -0.47 -5.55 12.52
N ILE A 250 -0.42 -6.87 12.75
CA ILE A 250 -1.03 -7.87 11.88
C ILE A 250 -2.40 -8.19 12.45
N CYS A 251 -3.43 -8.07 11.63
CA CYS A 251 -4.82 -8.30 12.02
C CYS A 251 -5.47 -9.32 11.09
N THR A 252 -6.55 -9.93 11.54
CA THR A 252 -7.51 -10.63 10.67
C THR A 252 -8.73 -9.75 10.42
N LEU A 253 -9.42 -9.99 9.31
CA LEU A 253 -10.67 -9.33 8.96
C LEU A 253 -11.76 -10.36 8.73
N ASP A 254 -12.80 -10.31 9.57
CA ASP A 254 -14.10 -10.91 9.24
C ASP A 254 -14.91 -9.91 8.41
N VAL A 255 -15.02 -10.19 7.12
CA VAL A 255 -15.73 -9.33 6.15
C VAL A 255 -17.24 -9.30 6.40
N GLU A 256 -17.83 -10.41 6.84
CA GLU A 256 -19.27 -10.51 7.05
C GLU A 256 -19.72 -9.90 8.37
N ALA A 257 -18.88 -9.96 9.40
CA ALA A 257 -19.09 -9.23 10.65
C ALA A 257 -18.62 -7.77 10.56
N GLY A 258 -17.71 -7.45 9.64
CA GLY A 258 -17.02 -6.14 9.62
C GLY A 258 -16.12 -5.95 10.84
N LYS A 259 -15.45 -7.02 11.28
CA LYS A 259 -14.65 -7.02 12.51
C LYS A 259 -13.17 -7.19 12.17
N VAL A 260 -12.37 -6.24 12.62
CA VAL A 260 -10.90 -6.35 12.62
C VAL A 260 -10.45 -6.84 13.99
N GLU A 261 -9.62 -7.88 14.01
CA GLU A 261 -9.06 -8.43 15.24
C GLU A 261 -7.54 -8.49 15.12
N GLU A 262 -6.84 -7.89 16.08
CA GLU A 262 -5.38 -7.91 16.12
C GLU A 262 -4.89 -9.31 16.49
N LEU A 263 -4.00 -9.86 15.67
CA LEU A 263 -3.38 -11.17 15.90
C LEU A 263 -2.05 -11.02 16.63
N LEU A 264 -1.23 -10.05 16.20
CA LEU A 264 0.03 -9.71 16.84
C LEU A 264 0.44 -8.27 16.52
N SER A 265 1.24 -7.68 17.40
CA SER A 265 1.93 -6.42 17.16
C SER A 265 3.38 -6.67 16.72
N LEU A 266 3.87 -5.89 15.77
CA LEU A 266 5.27 -5.90 15.35
C LEU A 266 6.07 -4.89 16.18
N PRO A 267 7.38 -5.12 16.43
CA PRO A 267 8.25 -4.13 17.06
C PRO A 267 8.21 -2.81 16.30
N SER A 268 7.52 -1.82 16.87
CA SER A 268 7.26 -0.55 16.21
C SER A 268 6.79 0.52 17.21
N GLN A 269 7.11 1.78 16.90
CA GLN A 269 6.71 2.96 17.63
C GLN A 269 6.88 4.19 16.71
N GLY A 270 6.15 5.26 17.02
CA GLY A 270 6.26 6.53 16.31
C GLY A 270 5.94 6.33 14.84
N ASP A 271 6.66 7.05 13.99
CA ASP A 271 6.46 7.00 12.54
C ASP A 271 6.72 5.58 12.00
N SER A 272 5.63 4.87 11.65
CA SER A 272 5.66 3.44 11.37
C SER A 272 4.49 2.95 10.48
N SER A 273 4.54 1.66 10.14
CA SER A 273 3.57 0.88 9.33
C SER A 273 3.85 0.89 7.82
N TYR A 274 2.81 1.09 6.99
CA TYR A 274 2.84 1.08 5.53
C TYR A 274 3.55 -0.16 5.01
N ALA A 275 2.95 -1.30 5.34
CA ALA A 275 3.56 -2.59 5.13
C ALA A 275 3.38 -3.12 3.71
N GLY A 276 4.26 -4.04 3.32
CA GLY A 276 4.10 -4.92 2.18
C GLY A 276 3.99 -6.37 2.68
N LEU A 277 3.05 -7.15 2.12
CA LEU A 277 2.78 -8.53 2.56
C LEU A 277 2.97 -9.52 1.41
N VAL A 278 3.63 -10.64 1.70
CA VAL A 278 3.80 -11.77 0.79
C VAL A 278 3.63 -13.09 1.54
N GLU A 279 2.78 -13.97 1.04
CA GLU A 279 2.80 -15.38 1.41
C GLU A 279 3.81 -16.13 0.52
N HIS A 280 4.81 -16.74 1.13
CA HIS A 280 5.83 -17.51 0.41
C HIS A 280 6.38 -18.63 1.28
N GLU A 281 6.46 -19.85 0.72
CA GLU A 281 6.98 -21.06 1.38
C GLU A 281 6.33 -21.33 2.75
N GLY A 282 5.01 -21.16 2.84
CA GLY A 282 4.23 -21.42 4.07
C GLY A 282 4.42 -20.37 5.17
N LYS A 283 5.04 -19.24 4.85
CA LYS A 283 5.29 -18.12 5.77
C LYS A 283 4.66 -16.86 5.25
N LEU A 284 4.36 -15.94 6.17
CA LEU A 284 3.97 -14.57 5.83
C LEU A 284 5.17 -13.66 6.06
N TRP A 285 5.60 -12.99 4.98
CA TRP A 285 6.65 -11.98 4.99
C TRP A 285 6.02 -10.60 5.01
N CYS A 286 6.52 -9.74 5.90
CA CYS A 286 5.99 -8.41 6.11
C CYS A 286 7.14 -7.38 6.14
N SER A 287 7.24 -6.56 5.11
CA SER A 287 8.05 -5.34 5.18
C SER A 287 7.27 -4.26 5.90
N TYR A 288 7.95 -3.42 6.70
CA TYR A 288 7.36 -2.22 7.28
C TYR A 288 8.45 -1.23 7.67
N TYR A 289 8.10 0.01 7.97
CA TYR A 289 9.04 0.95 8.57
C TYR A 289 8.66 1.29 10.00
N SER A 290 9.64 1.75 10.79
CA SER A 290 9.38 2.29 12.13
C SER A 290 10.52 3.18 12.63
N SER A 291 10.20 4.15 13.50
CA SER A 291 11.16 4.99 14.21
C SER A 291 11.48 4.54 15.65
N HIS A 292 11.14 3.31 16.07
CA HIS A 292 11.32 2.85 17.44
C HIS A 292 12.78 2.79 17.92
N GLU A 293 13.74 2.79 16.99
CA GLU A 293 15.18 2.82 17.29
C GLU A 293 15.82 4.19 17.01
N GLY A 294 15.02 5.27 17.07
CA GLY A 294 15.48 6.66 17.01
C GLY A 294 15.20 7.37 15.68
N LYS A 295 15.44 6.72 14.54
CA LYS A 295 15.07 7.22 13.20
C LYS A 295 14.30 6.17 12.40
N THR A 296 13.55 6.60 11.38
CA THR A 296 12.79 5.66 10.56
C THR A 296 13.73 4.73 9.80
N SER A 297 13.56 3.43 10.04
CA SER A 297 14.29 2.34 9.39
C SER A 297 13.31 1.37 8.78
N ILE A 298 13.76 0.60 7.80
CA ILE A 298 12.98 -0.46 7.16
C ILE A 298 13.28 -1.78 7.85
N TYR A 299 12.23 -2.55 8.13
CA TYR A 299 12.27 -3.85 8.77
C TYR A 299 11.58 -4.90 7.90
N MET A 300 12.07 -6.13 7.98
CA MET A 300 11.44 -7.32 7.43
C MET A 300 11.09 -8.25 8.60
N ALA A 301 9.82 -8.60 8.71
CA ALA A 301 9.32 -9.60 9.64
C ALA A 301 8.94 -10.89 8.89
N GLU A 302 9.36 -12.01 9.46
CA GLU A 302 8.96 -13.35 9.04
C GLU A 302 7.98 -13.90 10.08
N LEU A 303 6.81 -14.32 9.63
CA LEU A 303 5.72 -14.77 10.48
C LEU A 303 5.34 -16.21 10.12
N LEU A 304 5.20 -17.04 11.15
CA LEU A 304 4.68 -18.39 11.00
C LEU A 304 3.16 -18.32 10.91
N LEU A 305 2.61 -18.92 9.86
CA LEU A 305 1.17 -19.08 9.71
C LEU A 305 0.66 -20.09 10.75
N ALA A 306 -0.54 -19.86 11.27
CA ALA A 306 -1.21 -20.88 12.06
C ALA A 306 -1.51 -22.10 11.16
N ALA A 307 -1.04 -23.28 11.58
CA ALA A 307 -1.48 -24.55 11.01
C ALA A 307 -2.99 -24.78 11.21
#